data_AF-A0A929HS52-F1
#
_entry.id   AF-A0A929HS52-F1
#
_cell.length_a   1.000
_cell.length_b   1.000
_cell.length_c   1.000
_cell.angle_alpha   90.00
_cell.angle_beta   90.00
_cell.angle_gamma   90.00
#
_symmetry.space_group_name_H-M   'P 1'
#
loop_
_entity.id
_entity.type
_entity.pdbx_description
1 polymer ?
#
loop_
_entity_poly.entity_id
_entity_poly.type
_entity_poly.pdbx_seq_one_letter_code
_entity_poly.pdbx_strand_id
1 'polypeptide(L)'
;MTANVFAADVAKPPVLPEPMMDGESIEPEVNIIQKDDRKIEEYRANGVLYMIKVQPTVGPAYYYIDSDGDGSLETKRHELSGHIVPNWVLFRW
;
A
#
# COMPACT_ATOMS: atom_id res chain seq x y z
N MET A 1 35.08 47.60 26.94
CA MET A 1 35.27 46.45 26.04
C MET A 1 34.42 45.33 26.58
N THR A 2 33.18 45.19 26.12
CA THR A 2 32.24 44.19 26.63
C THR A 2 31.85 43.29 25.46
N ALA A 3 32.30 42.05 25.51
CA ALA A 3 31.78 40.97 24.71
C ALA A 3 31.32 39.89 25.69
N ASN A 4 30.10 39.40 25.54
CA ASN A 4 29.81 38.00 25.83
C ASN A 4 28.57 37.57 25.04
N VAL A 5 28.80 36.57 24.20
CA VAL A 5 27.86 35.92 23.30
C VAL A 5 27.09 34.88 24.12
N PHE A 6 25.76 34.97 24.14
CA PHE A 6 24.91 33.91 24.68
C PHE A 6 24.77 32.82 23.62
N ALA A 7 25.54 31.74 23.75
CA ALA A 7 25.21 30.49 23.06
C ALA A 7 24.11 29.80 23.89
N ALA A 8 22.87 29.81 23.37
CA ALA A 8 21.78 29.06 23.96
C ALA A 8 22.03 27.56 23.72
N ASP A 9 22.12 26.79 24.81
CA ASP A 9 22.13 25.33 24.79
C ASP A 9 20.81 24.82 24.19
N VAL A 10 20.83 24.46 22.91
CA VAL A 10 19.69 23.82 22.26
C VAL A 10 19.66 22.35 22.70
N ALA A 11 18.74 22.01 23.59
CA ALA A 11 18.49 20.62 23.97
C ALA A 11 18.20 19.79 22.71
N LYS A 12 19.02 18.76 22.47
CA LYS A 12 18.82 17.83 21.35
C LYS A 12 17.42 17.19 21.48
N PRO A 13 16.62 17.14 20.39
CA PRO A 13 15.32 16.48 20.43
C PRO A 13 15.46 15.03 20.90
N PRO A 14 14.48 14.49 21.66
CA PRO A 14 14.49 13.09 22.04
C PRO A 14 14.58 12.22 20.77
N VAL A 15 15.50 11.26 20.78
CA VAL A 15 15.62 10.29 19.70
C VAL A 15 14.38 9.41 19.75
N LEU A 16 13.58 9.43 18.68
CA LEU A 16 12.45 8.52 18.55
C LEU A 16 13.00 7.08 18.60
N PRO A 17 12.37 6.15 19.35
CA PRO A 17 12.75 4.75 19.25
C PRO A 17 12.66 4.32 17.79
N GLU A 18 13.64 3.52 17.34
CA GLU A 18 13.59 2.93 16.01
C GLU A 18 12.27 2.16 15.89
N PRO A 19 11.53 2.32 14.77
CA PRO A 19 10.32 1.54 14.57
C PRO A 19 10.68 0.07 14.75
N MET A 20 10.00 -0.62 15.68
CA MET A 20 10.09 -2.08 15.78
C MET A 20 9.71 -2.63 14.41
N MET A 21 10.71 -3.12 13.66
CA MET A 21 10.49 -3.91 12.46
C MET A 21 10.10 -5.33 12.91
N ASP A 22 8.96 -5.42 13.59
CA ASP A 22 8.38 -6.70 13.98
C ASP A 22 7.60 -7.25 12.78
N GLY A 23 8.14 -8.32 12.21
CA GLY A 23 7.53 -9.09 11.13
C GLY A 23 8.07 -8.70 9.77
N GLU A 24 8.42 -9.70 8.95
CA GLU A 24 8.50 -9.49 7.51
C GLU A 24 7.19 -8.81 7.07
N SER A 25 7.28 -7.52 6.74
CA SER A 25 6.17 -6.83 6.10
C SER A 25 5.92 -7.59 4.80
N ILE A 26 4.78 -8.27 4.69
CA ILE A 26 4.31 -8.83 3.42
C ILE A 26 3.92 -7.63 2.56
N GLU A 27 4.92 -6.96 2.01
CA GLU A 27 4.71 -5.85 1.08
C GLU A 27 4.22 -6.45 -0.24
N PRO A 28 3.03 -6.06 -0.72
CA PRO A 28 2.55 -6.53 -1.99
C PRO A 28 3.41 -5.93 -3.11
N GLU A 29 3.84 -6.79 -4.03
CA GLU A 29 4.42 -6.36 -5.30
C GLU A 29 3.31 -5.76 -6.17
N VAL A 30 3.53 -4.54 -6.65
CA VAL A 30 2.57 -3.82 -7.50
C VAL A 30 3.13 -3.67 -8.92
N ASN A 31 2.47 -4.29 -9.89
CA ASN A 31 2.79 -4.13 -11.30
C ASN A 31 1.81 -3.15 -11.97
N ILE A 32 2.34 -2.07 -12.53
CA ILE A 32 1.55 -0.99 -13.13
C ILE A 32 1.65 -1.06 -14.66
N ILE A 33 0.51 -1.29 -15.29
CA ILE A 33 0.38 -1.35 -16.75
C ILE A 33 -0.43 -0.13 -17.22
N GLN A 34 0.21 0.76 -17.96
CA GLN A 34 -0.44 1.91 -18.58
C GLN A 34 -0.86 1.57 -20.02
N LYS A 35 -2.12 1.87 -20.35
CA LYS A 35 -2.70 1.79 -21.69
C LYS A 35 -3.36 3.12 -22.03
N ASP A 36 -3.62 3.37 -23.30
CA ASP A 36 -4.24 4.63 -23.77
C ASP A 36 -5.63 4.89 -23.14
N ASP A 37 -6.38 3.81 -22.87
CA ASP A 37 -7.76 3.86 -22.38
C ASP A 37 -7.91 3.64 -20.87
N ARG A 38 -6.85 3.18 -20.18
CA ARG A 38 -6.88 2.81 -18.76
C ARG A 38 -5.49 2.56 -18.18
N LYS A 39 -5.38 2.71 -16.86
CA LYS A 39 -4.28 2.18 -16.05
C LYS A 39 -4.75 0.94 -15.29
N ILE A 40 -3.91 -0.09 -15.27
CA ILE A 40 -4.15 -1.35 -14.55
C ILE A 40 -3.04 -1.49 -13.52
N GLU A 41 -3.41 -1.76 -12.27
CA GLU A 41 -2.47 -2.05 -11.19
C GLU A 41 -2.77 -3.45 -10.67
N GLU A 42 -1.81 -4.36 -10.85
CA GLU A 42 -1.87 -5.72 -10.34
C GLU A 42 -1.13 -5.79 -9.00
N TYR A 43 -1.80 -6.34 -7.99
CA TYR A 43 -1.26 -6.48 -6.65
C TYR A 43 -1.02 -7.96 -6.38
N ARG A 44 0.24 -8.29 -6.06
CA ARG A 44 0.70 -9.65 -5.81
C ARG A 44 1.27 -9.75 -4.40
N ALA A 45 0.89 -10.78 -3.66
CA ALA A 45 1.50 -11.11 -2.38
C ALA A 45 2.15 -12.49 -2.51
N ASN A 46 3.44 -12.59 -2.20
CA ASN A 46 4.20 -13.86 -2.33
C ASN A 46 4.07 -14.50 -3.73
N GLY A 47 4.03 -13.68 -4.79
CA GLY A 47 3.87 -14.11 -6.18
C GLY A 47 2.43 -14.43 -6.63
N VAL A 48 1.47 -14.46 -5.71
CA VAL A 48 0.06 -14.73 -6.00
C VAL A 48 -0.69 -13.43 -6.25
N LEU A 49 -1.38 -13.35 -7.38
CA LEU A 49 -2.23 -12.22 -7.74
C LEU A 49 -3.52 -12.27 -6.92
N TYR A 50 -3.77 -11.25 -6.10
CA TYR A 50 -4.97 -11.21 -5.25
C TYR A 50 -5.88 -10.02 -5.55
N MET A 51 -5.36 -8.98 -6.20
CA MET A 51 -6.16 -7.80 -6.54
C MET A 51 -5.69 -7.17 -7.85
N ILE A 52 -6.64 -6.71 -8.65
CA ILE A 52 -6.41 -5.85 -9.80
C ILE A 52 -7.26 -4.60 -9.65
N LYS A 53 -6.63 -3.43 -9.71
CA LYS A 53 -7.31 -2.14 -9.84
C LYS A 53 -7.27 -1.68 -11.28
N VAL A 54 -8.43 -1.34 -11.84
CA VAL A 54 -8.55 -0.77 -13.17
C VAL A 54 -9.06 0.65 -13.06
N GLN A 55 -8.27 1.60 -13.55
CA GLN A 55 -8.59 3.02 -13.63
C GLN A 55 -8.80 3.41 -15.09
N PRO A 56 -10.05 3.41 -15.60
CA PRO A 56 -10.33 3.87 -16.96
C PRO A 56 -10.11 5.37 -17.10
N THR A 57 -9.75 5.85 -18.29
CA THR A 57 -9.61 7.29 -18.59
C THR A 57 -10.93 8.02 -18.42
N VAL A 58 -12.05 7.33 -18.67
CA VAL A 58 -13.41 7.86 -18.51
C VAL A 58 -14.23 6.89 -17.66
N GLY A 59 -14.68 7.36 -16.49
CA GLY A 59 -15.53 6.59 -15.57
C GLY A 59 -14.84 6.26 -14.24
N PRO A 60 -15.57 5.61 -13.31
CA PRO A 60 -15.04 5.26 -12.00
C PRO A 60 -14.07 4.08 -12.10
N ALA A 61 -13.07 4.06 -11.20
CA ALA A 61 -12.22 2.90 -11.04
C ALA A 61 -12.99 1.71 -10.44
N TYR A 62 -12.55 0.52 -10.80
CA TYR A 62 -13.10 -0.73 -10.30
C TYR A 62 -12.00 -1.73 -10.01
N TYR A 63 -12.34 -2.71 -9.18
CA TYR A 63 -11.41 -3.65 -8.60
C TYR A 63 -11.90 -5.07 -8.85
N TYR A 64 -10.97 -5.96 -9.15
CA TYR A 64 -11.15 -7.40 -9.10
C TYR A 64 -10.36 -7.92 -7.91
N ILE A 65 -11.01 -8.69 -7.04
CA ILE A 65 -10.40 -9.19 -5.81
C ILE A 65 -10.66 -10.68 -5.73
N ASP A 66 -9.60 -11.43 -5.46
CA ASP A 66 -9.67 -12.80 -5.00
C ASP A 66 -10.14 -12.79 -3.53
N SER A 67 -11.32 -13.34 -3.29
CA SER A 67 -11.96 -13.34 -1.98
C SER A 67 -11.70 -14.59 -1.15
N ASP A 68 -11.31 -15.70 -1.78
CA ASP A 68 -11.13 -17.00 -1.14
C ASP A 68 -9.67 -17.50 -1.17
N GLY A 69 -8.78 -16.77 -1.85
CA GLY A 69 -7.34 -17.02 -1.88
C GLY A 69 -6.95 -18.16 -2.81
N ASP A 70 -7.82 -18.53 -3.76
CA ASP A 70 -7.57 -19.60 -4.73
C ASP A 70 -6.73 -19.15 -5.94
N GLY A 71 -6.51 -17.83 -6.08
CA GLY A 71 -5.79 -17.18 -7.18
C GLY A 71 -6.69 -16.77 -8.35
N SER A 72 -7.99 -17.00 -8.27
CA SER A 72 -9.03 -16.60 -9.23
C SER A 72 -9.70 -15.31 -8.75
N LEU A 73 -9.96 -14.39 -9.68
CA LEU A 73 -10.52 -13.09 -9.36
C LEU A 73 -12.04 -13.09 -9.55
N GLU A 74 -12.79 -13.24 -8.46
CA GLU A 74 -14.24 -13.38 -8.52
C GLU A 74 -15.00 -12.07 -8.35
N THR A 75 -14.56 -11.23 -7.40
CA THR A 75 -15.41 -10.13 -6.94
C THR A 75 -15.09 -8.83 -7.68
N LYS A 76 -15.98 -8.42 -8.59
CA LYS A 76 -15.98 -7.06 -9.16
C LYS A 76 -16.58 -6.05 -8.17
N ARG A 77 -15.74 -5.20 -7.57
CA ARG A 77 -16.14 -4.10 -6.68
C ARG A 77 -15.91 -2.77 -7.37
N HIS A 78 -16.75 -1.77 -7.08
CA HIS A 78 -16.52 -0.39 -7.51
C HIS A 78 -16.25 0.51 -6.30
N GLU A 79 -15.68 1.70 -6.54
CA GLU A 79 -15.31 2.61 -5.44
C GLU A 79 -16.51 3.00 -4.56
N LEU A 80 -17.73 3.02 -5.10
CA LEU A 80 -18.93 3.42 -4.33
C LEU A 80 -19.59 2.25 -3.57
N SER A 81 -19.05 1.02 -3.63
CA SER A 81 -19.64 -0.17 -2.97
C SER A 81 -19.21 -0.35 -1.50
N GLY A 82 -18.53 0.64 -0.92
CA GLY A 82 -17.99 0.58 0.44
C GLY A 82 -16.49 0.34 0.48
N HIS A 83 -15.91 0.40 1.68
CA HIS A 83 -14.46 0.26 1.90
C HIS A 83 -13.94 -1.06 1.34
N ILE A 84 -12.97 -0.96 0.43
CA ILE A 84 -12.27 -2.10 -0.14
C ILE A 84 -11.17 -2.48 0.84
N VAL A 85 -11.44 -3.49 1.65
CA VAL A 85 -10.42 -4.08 2.53
C VAL A 85 -9.74 -5.19 1.72
N PRO A 86 -8.47 -5.04 1.36
CA PRO A 86 -7.74 -6.14 0.74
C PRO A 86 -7.56 -7.27 1.77
N ASN A 87 -7.90 -8.50 1.39
CA ASN A 87 -7.64 -9.68 2.20
C ASN A 87 -6.27 -10.23 1.81
N TRP A 88 -5.35 -10.30 2.77
CA TRP A 88 -4.03 -10.90 2.55
C TRP A 88 -4.00 -12.28 3.19
N VAL A 89 -3.45 -13.27 2.49
CA VAL A 89 -3.26 -14.61 3.04
C VAL A 89 -2.02 -14.60 3.93
N LEU A 90 -2.23 -14.68 5.25
CA LEU A 90 -1.15 -14.64 6.24
C LEU A 90 -0.43 -15.98 6.40
N PHE A 91 -1.12 -17.10 6.19
CA PHE A 91 -0.56 -18.45 6.35
C PHE A 91 -1.07 -19.42 5.27
N ARG A 92 -0.18 -20.28 4.75
CA ARG A 92 -0.49 -21.45 3.91
C ARG A 92 0.34 -22.64 4.40
N TRP A 93 -0.23 -23.83 4.37
CA TRP A 93 0.40 -25.09 4.76
C TRP A 93 0.33 -26.13 3.64
#